data_AF-A0A9E3MGF0-F1
#
_entry.id   AF-A0A9E3MGF0-F1
#
_cell.length_a   1.000
_cell.length_b   1.000
_cell.length_c   1.000
_cell.angle_alpha   90.00
_cell.angle_beta   90.00
_cell.angle_gamma   90.00
#
_symmetry.space_group_name_H-M   'P 1'
#
loop_
_entity.id
_entity.type
_entity.pdbx_description
1 polymer ?
#
loop_
_entity_poly.entity_id
_entity_poly.type
_entity_poly.pdbx_seq_one_letter_code
_entity_poly.pdbx_strand_id
1 'polypeptide(L)'
;MNAPIELPVAADAERRLPIRRLRVDLSAGFPKLWNGGDAFRTHYLNALSMSFPVGEQFFIDAVRKGVSMLPPEQQAAWAPELRGFVGQEATHRFLHGQFNAELDRQGLRNYWQGWAAWRIKRGANMHPVNHVAVTAAYEHFTAVMATGLLTHPHWLEGATPELALLWRWHAVEESEHKT
;
A
#
# COMPACT_ATOMS: atom_id res chain seq x y z
N MET A 1 23.08 27.58 -3.98
CA MET A 1 23.59 26.82 -2.82
C MET A 1 22.37 26.33 -2.07
N ASN A 2 22.06 25.03 -2.19
CA ASN A 2 20.90 24.44 -1.51
C ASN A 2 21.35 24.04 -0.11
N ALA A 3 20.73 24.62 0.91
CA ALA A 3 20.96 24.24 2.30
C ALA A 3 20.65 22.74 2.49
N PRO A 4 21.42 22.03 3.34
CA PRO A 4 21.10 20.65 3.66
C PRO A 4 19.73 20.60 4.33
N ILE A 5 18.86 19.71 3.84
CA ILE A 5 17.57 19.41 4.46
C ILE A 5 17.89 18.62 5.73
N GLU A 6 17.81 19.27 6.90
CA GLU A 6 17.79 18.58 8.19
C GLU A 6 16.46 17.83 8.30
N LEU A 7 16.48 16.53 8.04
CA LEU A 7 15.38 15.65 8.40
C LEU A 7 15.44 15.48 9.92
N PRO A 8 14.32 15.67 10.66
CA PRO A 8 14.30 15.38 12.08
C PRO A 8 14.70 13.92 12.28
N VAL A 9 15.78 13.71 13.03
CA VAL A 9 16.15 12.36 13.49
C VAL A 9 15.04 11.93 14.42
N ALA A 10 14.24 10.94 13.98
CA ALA A 10 13.11 10.45 14.74
C ALA A 10 13.59 9.94 16.11
N ALA A 11 13.38 10.75 17.13
CA ALA A 11 13.48 10.33 18.52
C ALA A 11 12.19 9.59 18.87
N ASP A 12 12.10 8.31 18.52
CA ASP A 12 11.27 7.34 19.24
C ASP A 12 11.71 5.91 18.90
N ALA A 13 12.26 5.22 19.89
CA ALA A 13 12.68 3.82 19.80
C ALA A 13 11.50 2.83 19.69
N GLU A 14 10.26 3.31 19.59
CA GLU A 14 9.02 2.52 19.49
C GLU A 14 8.45 2.39 18.07
N ARG A 15 9.07 3.01 17.06
CA ARG A 15 8.55 3.08 15.68
C ARG A 15 8.76 1.80 14.85
N ARG A 16 8.39 0.64 15.40
CA ARG A 16 8.45 -0.62 14.65
C ARG A 16 7.17 -0.77 13.83
N LEU A 17 7.31 -0.97 12.52
CA LEU A 17 6.24 -1.43 11.63
C LEU A 17 6.21 -2.98 11.66
N PRO A 18 5.31 -3.61 12.45
CA PRO A 18 5.28 -5.05 12.55
C PRO A 18 4.68 -5.65 11.27
N ILE A 19 5.42 -6.57 10.65
CA ILE A 19 4.93 -7.29 9.46
C ILE A 19 3.96 -8.38 9.94
N ARG A 20 2.65 -8.19 9.74
CA ARG A 20 1.66 -9.18 10.16
C ARG A 20 1.40 -10.15 9.02
N ARG A 21 1.58 -11.44 9.28
CA ARG A 21 1.27 -12.48 8.28
C ARG A 21 -0.22 -12.81 8.31
N LEU A 22 -0.97 -12.20 7.39
CA LEU A 22 -2.36 -12.57 7.19
C LEU A 22 -2.48 -13.95 6.53
N ARG A 23 -3.27 -14.85 7.13
CA ARG A 23 -3.55 -16.18 6.60
C ARG A 23 -4.96 -16.20 6.00
N VAL A 24 -5.08 -15.65 4.80
CA VAL A 24 -6.30 -15.72 3.98
C VAL A 24 -5.98 -16.52 2.73
N ASP A 25 -6.87 -17.45 2.38
CA ASP A 25 -6.80 -18.22 1.15
C ASP A 25 -7.79 -17.65 0.12
N LEU A 26 -7.26 -16.99 -0.91
CA LEU A 26 -8.06 -16.46 -2.02
C LEU A 26 -8.06 -17.40 -3.24
N SER A 27 -7.40 -18.56 -3.15
CA SER A 27 -7.24 -19.47 -4.30
C SER A 27 -8.56 -20.06 -4.78
N ALA A 28 -9.50 -20.30 -3.87
CA ALA A 28 -10.86 -20.76 -4.17
C ALA A 28 -11.75 -19.69 -4.86
N GLY A 29 -11.28 -18.44 -4.92
CA GLY A 29 -12.05 -17.31 -5.39
C GLY A 29 -13.09 -16.80 -4.39
N PHE A 30 -13.84 -15.78 -4.80
CA PHE A 30 -14.86 -15.15 -3.97
C PHE A 30 -16.04 -14.63 -4.82
N PRO A 31 -17.21 -14.35 -4.23
CA PRO A 31 -18.37 -13.86 -4.99
C PRO A 31 -18.11 -12.52 -5.73
N LYS A 32 -18.78 -12.30 -6.86
CA LYS A 32 -18.66 -11.05 -7.63
C LYS A 32 -19.08 -9.81 -6.84
N LEU A 33 -20.08 -9.95 -5.97
CA LEU A 33 -20.60 -8.91 -5.08
C LEU A 33 -20.31 -9.28 -3.63
N TRP A 34 -19.03 -9.50 -3.33
CA TRP A 34 -18.57 -10.00 -2.04
C TRP A 34 -18.84 -9.06 -0.87
N ASN A 35 -19.07 -7.77 -1.10
CA ASN A 35 -19.35 -6.80 -0.05
C ASN A 35 -20.86 -6.65 0.17
N GLY A 36 -21.49 -7.66 0.79
CA GLY A 36 -22.91 -7.63 1.16
C GLY A 36 -23.89 -7.62 -0.01
N GLY A 37 -23.46 -8.02 -1.21
CA GLY A 37 -24.27 -7.89 -2.43
C GLY A 37 -24.35 -6.46 -2.99
N ASP A 38 -23.67 -5.49 -2.37
CA ASP A 38 -23.67 -4.09 -2.82
C ASP A 38 -22.65 -3.87 -3.94
N ALA A 39 -23.13 -3.47 -5.11
CA ALA A 39 -22.31 -3.27 -6.30
C ALA A 39 -21.32 -2.11 -6.14
N PHE A 40 -21.73 -0.99 -5.53
CA PHE A 40 -20.85 0.16 -5.38
C PHE A 40 -19.73 -0.15 -4.40
N ARG A 41 -20.05 -0.66 -3.21
CA ARG A 41 -19.04 -0.95 -2.18
C ARG A 41 -18.06 -2.02 -2.65
N THR A 42 -18.55 -3.05 -3.35
CA THR A 42 -17.72 -4.09 -3.94
C THR A 42 -16.78 -3.50 -4.99
N HIS A 43 -17.31 -2.79 -5.99
CA HIS A 43 -16.49 -2.33 -7.11
C HIS A 43 -15.57 -1.16 -6.77
N TYR A 44 -15.92 -0.33 -5.78
CA TYR A 44 -15.02 0.69 -5.25
C TYR A 44 -13.76 0.06 -4.65
N LEU A 45 -13.92 -0.94 -3.78
CA LEU A 45 -12.79 -1.65 -3.16
C LEU A 45 -12.03 -2.50 -4.20
N ASN A 46 -12.71 -3.12 -5.16
CA ASN A 46 -12.04 -3.81 -6.28
C ASN A 46 -11.13 -2.87 -7.08
N ALA A 47 -11.58 -1.64 -7.37
CA ALA A 47 -10.79 -0.65 -8.09
C ALA A 47 -9.55 -0.20 -7.30
N LEU A 48 -9.69 -0.02 -5.98
CA LEU A 48 -8.55 0.25 -5.10
C LEU A 48 -7.54 -0.91 -5.11
N SER A 49 -8.02 -2.15 -4.92
CA SER A 49 -7.18 -3.36 -4.98
C SER A 49 -6.41 -3.46 -6.30
N MET A 50 -7.06 -3.15 -7.42
CA MET A 50 -6.42 -3.12 -8.75
C MET A 50 -5.25 -2.14 -8.83
N SER A 51 -5.27 -1.09 -8.01
CA SER A 51 -4.25 -0.05 -8.01
C SER A 51 -3.03 -0.34 -7.16
N PHE A 52 -3.19 -1.09 -6.08
CA PHE A 52 -2.12 -1.22 -5.09
C PHE A 52 -0.86 -1.94 -5.61
N PRO A 53 -0.92 -3.09 -6.31
CA PRO A 53 0.30 -3.88 -6.59
C PRO A 53 1.41 -3.20 -7.39
N VAL A 54 1.08 -2.23 -8.23
CA VAL A 54 2.09 -1.43 -8.97
C VAL A 54 2.47 -0.18 -8.19
N GLY A 55 1.57 0.38 -7.37
CA GLY A 55 1.86 1.47 -6.44
C GLY A 55 2.83 1.04 -5.35
N GLU A 56 2.51 -0.03 -4.61
CA GLU A 56 3.30 -0.57 -3.49
C GLU A 56 4.73 -0.95 -3.95
N GLN A 57 4.86 -1.54 -5.15
CA GLN A 57 6.18 -1.81 -5.73
C GLN A 57 6.95 -0.51 -6.00
N PHE A 58 6.29 0.51 -6.54
CA PHE A 58 6.90 1.82 -6.74
C PHE A 58 7.28 2.47 -5.40
N PHE A 59 6.46 2.33 -4.36
CA PHE A 59 6.75 2.84 -3.03
C PHE A 59 8.01 2.20 -2.43
N ILE A 60 8.09 0.87 -2.47
CA ILE A 60 9.27 0.10 -2.06
C ILE A 60 10.53 0.61 -2.77
N ASP A 61 10.48 0.74 -4.10
CA ASP A 61 11.64 1.13 -4.90
C ASP A 61 12.05 2.59 -4.63
N ALA A 62 11.08 3.49 -4.51
CA ALA A 62 11.30 4.90 -4.21
C ALA A 62 11.95 5.11 -2.84
N VAL A 63 11.42 4.48 -1.79
CA VAL A 63 11.93 4.64 -0.42
C VAL A 63 13.32 4.00 -0.28
N ARG A 64 13.54 2.81 -0.85
CA ARG A 64 14.88 2.20 -0.90
C ARG A 64 15.90 3.10 -1.57
N LYS A 65 15.54 3.68 -2.72
CA LYS A 65 16.42 4.61 -3.44
C LYS A 65 16.67 5.88 -2.64
N GLY A 66 15.64 6.44 -2.01
CA GLY A 66 15.74 7.60 -1.13
C GLY A 66 16.72 7.38 0.02
N VAL A 67 16.55 6.28 0.77
CA VAL A 67 17.46 5.94 1.88
C VAL A 67 18.89 5.77 1.38
N SER A 68 19.11 5.12 0.23
CA SER A 68 20.47 4.93 -0.32
C SER A 68 21.23 6.24 -0.65
N MET A 69 20.53 7.37 -0.71
CA MET A 69 21.12 8.69 -0.97
C MET A 69 21.55 9.41 0.32
N LEU A 70 21.14 8.90 1.49
CA LEU A 70 21.51 9.48 2.77
C LEU A 70 22.95 9.11 3.15
N PRO A 71 23.60 9.85 4.05
CA PRO A 71 24.87 9.44 4.67
C PRO A 71 24.77 8.07 5.36
N PRO A 72 25.86 7.28 5.44
CA PRO A 72 25.84 5.92 6.00
C PRO A 72 25.24 5.82 7.41
N GLU A 73 25.48 6.79 8.28
CA GLU A 73 24.93 6.85 9.64
C GLU A 73 23.41 7.01 9.64
N GLN A 74 22.86 7.78 8.70
CA GLN A 74 21.42 7.94 8.55
C GLN A 74 20.79 6.72 7.88
N GLN A 75 21.48 6.08 6.92
CA GLN A 75 21.03 4.81 6.36
C GLN A 75 20.88 3.73 7.45
N ALA A 76 21.85 3.65 8.36
CA ALA A 76 21.80 2.72 9.48
C ALA A 76 20.63 3.05 10.43
N ALA A 77 20.39 4.33 10.70
CA ALA A 77 19.29 4.79 11.53
C ALA A 77 17.91 4.42 10.95
N TRP A 78 17.71 4.56 9.63
CA TRP A 78 16.45 4.27 8.94
C TRP A 78 16.25 2.79 8.56
N ALA A 79 17.27 1.95 8.74
CA ALA A 79 17.23 0.57 8.29
C ALA A 79 16.09 -0.27 8.93
N PRO A 80 15.75 -0.12 10.22
CA PRO A 80 14.62 -0.83 10.84
C PRO A 80 13.27 -0.47 10.22
N GLU A 81 12.98 0.82 10.06
CA GLU A 81 11.74 1.34 9.51
C GLU A 81 11.61 0.94 8.03
N LEU A 82 12.70 1.07 7.26
CA LEU A 82 12.72 0.63 5.86
C LEU A 82 12.41 -0.86 5.73
N ARG A 83 12.95 -1.71 6.61
CA ARG A 83 12.66 -3.15 6.59
C ARG A 83 11.20 -3.45 6.91
N GLY A 84 10.63 -2.76 7.89
CA GLY A 84 9.23 -2.92 8.27
C GLY A 84 8.27 -2.49 7.16
N PHE A 85 8.48 -1.29 6.61
CA PHE A 85 7.71 -0.74 5.50
C PHE A 85 7.75 -1.67 4.29
N VAL A 86 8.95 -2.02 3.82
CA VAL A 86 9.10 -2.94 2.67
C VAL A 86 8.46 -4.29 2.94
N GLY A 87 8.49 -4.77 4.18
CA GLY A 87 7.87 -6.02 4.57
C GLY A 87 6.35 -6.00 4.47
N GLN A 88 5.71 -4.97 5.03
CA GLN A 88 4.26 -4.76 4.96
C GLN A 88 3.81 -4.59 3.49
N GLU A 89 4.44 -3.66 2.76
CA GLU A 89 4.16 -3.39 1.34
C GLU A 89 4.29 -4.62 0.44
N ALA A 90 5.32 -5.44 0.66
CA ALA A 90 5.49 -6.68 -0.10
C ALA A 90 4.36 -7.68 0.18
N THR A 91 3.86 -7.72 1.42
CA THR A 91 2.72 -8.57 1.78
C THR A 91 1.39 -8.03 1.27
N HIS A 92 1.17 -6.71 1.31
CA HIS A 92 -0.01 -6.06 0.72
C HIS A 92 -0.10 -6.40 -0.77
N ARG A 93 0.99 -6.16 -1.49
CA ARG A 93 1.13 -6.47 -2.91
C ARG A 93 0.85 -7.92 -3.26
N PHE A 94 1.33 -8.85 -2.45
CA PHE A 94 1.12 -10.27 -2.68
C PHE A 94 -0.37 -10.64 -2.57
N LEU A 95 -1.05 -10.17 -1.53
CA LEU A 95 -2.47 -10.48 -1.30
C LEU A 95 -3.39 -9.76 -2.29
N HIS A 96 -3.14 -8.49 -2.59
CA HIS A 96 -3.87 -7.78 -3.64
C HIS A 96 -3.59 -8.33 -5.03
N GLY A 97 -2.41 -8.89 -5.29
CA GLY A 97 -2.13 -9.65 -6.51
C GLY A 97 -3.06 -10.87 -6.67
N GLN A 98 -3.25 -11.64 -5.61
CA GLN A 98 -4.19 -12.78 -5.61
C GLN A 98 -5.65 -12.32 -5.75
N PHE A 99 -6.02 -11.26 -5.03
CA PHE A 99 -7.35 -10.65 -5.14
C PHE A 99 -7.63 -10.24 -6.59
N ASN A 100 -6.71 -9.53 -7.22
CA ASN A 100 -6.86 -9.06 -8.59
C ASN A 100 -6.85 -10.19 -9.63
N ALA A 101 -6.18 -11.32 -9.35
CA ALA A 101 -6.26 -12.50 -10.20
C ALA A 101 -7.68 -13.11 -10.20
N GLU A 102 -8.37 -13.12 -9.06
CA GLU A 102 -9.79 -13.47 -9.02
C GLU A 102 -10.63 -12.47 -9.82
N LEU A 103 -10.39 -11.16 -9.68
CA LEU A 103 -11.13 -10.15 -10.44
C LEU A 103 -11.00 -10.34 -11.96
N ASP A 104 -9.80 -10.67 -12.45
CA ASP A 104 -9.59 -10.98 -13.87
C ASP A 104 -10.32 -12.26 -14.29
N ARG A 105 -10.33 -13.32 -13.46
CA ARG A 105 -11.14 -14.53 -13.68
C ARG A 105 -12.64 -14.24 -13.72
N GLN A 106 -13.11 -13.24 -12.98
CA GLN A 106 -14.49 -12.76 -13.03
C GLN A 106 -14.81 -11.87 -14.24
N GLY A 107 -13.80 -11.50 -15.04
CA GLY A 107 -13.94 -10.69 -16.24
C GLY A 107 -13.68 -9.20 -16.05
N LEU A 108 -13.21 -8.76 -14.88
CA LEU A 108 -12.86 -7.35 -14.63
C LEU A 108 -11.44 -7.05 -15.10
N ARG A 109 -11.30 -6.08 -16.00
CA ARG A 109 -10.01 -5.72 -16.60
C ARG A 109 -9.34 -4.58 -15.85
N ASN A 110 -8.09 -4.79 -15.41
CA ASN A 110 -7.28 -3.80 -14.72
C ASN A 110 -6.52 -2.89 -15.70
N TYR A 111 -7.21 -1.95 -16.33
CA TYR A 111 -6.58 -0.94 -17.19
C TYR A 111 -5.68 0.03 -16.41
N TRP A 112 -5.98 0.24 -15.13
CA TRP A 112 -5.26 1.17 -14.27
C TRP A 112 -3.80 0.77 -14.10
N GLN A 113 -3.53 -0.53 -13.89
CA GLN A 113 -2.16 -1.03 -13.70
C GLN A 113 -1.25 -0.71 -14.89
N GLY A 114 -1.76 -0.87 -16.12
CA GLY A 114 -1.00 -0.53 -17.34
C GLY A 114 -0.72 0.97 -17.47
N TRP A 115 -1.72 1.80 -17.18
CA TRP A 115 -1.56 3.26 -17.17
C TRP A 115 -0.57 3.74 -16.12
N ALA A 116 -0.65 3.21 -14.89
CA ALA A 116 0.24 3.54 -13.79
C ALA A 116 1.68 3.13 -14.11
N ALA A 117 1.90 1.92 -14.63
CA ALA A 117 3.22 1.46 -15.05
C ALA A 117 3.83 2.37 -16.14
N TRP A 118 3.02 2.80 -17.11
CA TRP A 118 3.46 3.76 -18.12
C TRP A 118 3.82 5.14 -17.53
N ARG A 119 3.01 5.65 -16.58
CA ARG A 119 3.29 6.90 -15.86
C ARG A 119 4.61 6.83 -15.09
N ILE A 120 4.82 5.75 -14.35
CA ILE A 120 6.06 5.49 -13.59
C ILE A 120 7.26 5.47 -14.55
N LYS A 121 7.16 4.74 -15.67
CA LYS A 121 8.23 4.70 -16.69
C LYS A 121 8.56 6.08 -17.25
N ARG A 122 7.56 6.92 -17.50
CA ARG A 122 7.79 8.31 -17.97
C ARG A 122 8.45 9.19 -16.92
N GLY A 123 8.22 8.93 -15.64
CA GLY A 123 8.83 9.63 -14.51
C GLY A 123 10.18 9.08 -14.06
N ALA A 124 10.72 8.04 -14.71
CA ALA A 124 11.89 7.30 -14.22
C ALA A 124 13.15 8.16 -14.06
N ASN A 125 13.29 9.23 -14.86
CA ASN A 125 14.44 10.14 -14.81
C ASN A 125 14.26 11.31 -13.83
N MET A 126 13.14 11.38 -13.10
CA MET A 126 12.98 12.38 -12.06
C MET A 126 13.96 12.13 -10.92
N HIS A 127 14.35 13.21 -10.22
CA HIS A 127 15.17 13.08 -9.02
C HIS A 127 14.49 12.16 -7.99
N PRO A 128 15.19 11.21 -7.34
CA PRO A 128 14.54 10.20 -6.48
C PRO A 128 13.72 10.77 -5.33
N VAL A 129 14.07 11.96 -4.82
CA VAL A 129 13.25 12.68 -3.82
C VAL A 129 11.84 12.94 -4.31
N ASN A 130 11.63 13.17 -5.62
CA ASN A 130 10.28 13.33 -6.17
C ASN A 130 9.49 12.01 -6.10
N HIS A 131 10.16 10.86 -6.28
CA HIS A 131 9.49 9.57 -6.14
C HIS A 131 9.09 9.32 -4.68
N VAL A 132 9.97 9.65 -3.73
CA VAL A 132 9.65 9.59 -2.29
C VAL A 132 8.50 10.53 -1.93
N ALA A 133 8.46 11.75 -2.49
CA ALA A 133 7.36 12.68 -2.27
C ALA A 133 6.02 12.18 -2.84
N VAL A 134 6.05 11.52 -4.01
CA VAL A 134 4.87 10.86 -4.58
C VAL A 134 4.42 9.71 -3.68
N THR A 135 5.34 8.87 -3.20
CA THR A 135 5.03 7.84 -2.20
C THR A 135 4.33 8.46 -0.99
N ALA A 136 4.95 9.44 -0.33
CA ALA A 136 4.38 10.09 0.84
C ALA A 136 2.95 10.65 0.62
N ALA A 137 2.67 11.18 -0.58
CA ALA A 137 1.34 11.67 -0.93
C ALA A 137 0.31 10.52 -1.07
N TYR A 138 0.70 9.40 -1.69
CA TYR A 138 -0.18 8.24 -1.82
C TYR A 138 -0.41 7.53 -0.48
N GLU A 139 0.65 7.33 0.30
CA GLU A 139 0.62 6.78 1.66
C GLU A 139 -0.29 7.61 2.59
N HIS A 140 -0.23 8.94 2.46
CA HIS A 140 -1.15 9.81 3.19
C HIS A 140 -2.61 9.57 2.79
N PHE A 141 -2.87 9.41 1.48
CA PHE A 141 -4.21 9.15 0.97
C PHE A 141 -4.72 7.76 1.40
N THR A 142 -3.89 6.72 1.34
CA THR A 142 -4.24 5.38 1.80
C THR A 142 -4.47 5.36 3.31
N ALA A 143 -3.68 6.07 4.11
CA ALA A 143 -3.91 6.23 5.55
C ALA A 143 -5.26 6.93 5.88
N VAL A 144 -5.67 7.93 5.09
CA VAL A 144 -6.99 8.57 5.23
C VAL A 144 -8.12 7.59 4.90
N MET A 145 -8.00 6.84 3.80
CA MET A 145 -8.98 5.80 3.45
C MET A 145 -9.05 4.69 4.49
N ALA A 146 -7.90 4.25 4.99
CA ALA A 146 -7.77 3.27 6.04
C ALA A 146 -8.48 3.71 7.33
N THR A 147 -8.28 4.96 7.74
CA THR A 147 -9.01 5.57 8.85
C THR A 147 -10.52 5.48 8.61
N GLY A 148 -10.99 5.88 7.43
CA GLY A 148 -12.41 5.78 7.06
C GLY A 148 -12.96 4.35 7.16
N LEU A 149 -12.23 3.37 6.63
CA LEU A 149 -12.62 1.96 6.67
C LEU A 149 -12.70 1.41 8.11
N LEU A 150 -11.75 1.80 8.97
CA LEU A 150 -11.69 1.34 10.36
C LEU A 150 -12.73 2.01 11.26
N THR A 151 -13.10 3.27 10.98
CA THR A 151 -14.08 4.02 11.80
C THR A 151 -15.52 3.91 11.31
N HIS A 152 -15.77 3.34 10.12
CA HIS A 152 -17.12 3.16 9.56
C HIS A 152 -17.41 1.68 9.28
N PRO A 153 -17.77 0.88 10.30
CA PRO A 153 -17.96 -0.57 10.15
C PRO A 153 -18.96 -0.98 9.05
N HIS A 154 -19.95 -0.13 8.77
CA HIS A 154 -20.97 -0.36 7.73
C HIS A 154 -20.39 -0.42 6.29
N TRP A 155 -19.16 0.03 6.06
CA TRP A 155 -18.50 -0.07 4.75
C TRP A 155 -18.15 -1.52 4.37
N LEU A 156 -18.04 -2.41 5.35
CA LEU A 156 -17.78 -3.85 5.17
C LEU A 156 -18.88 -4.71 5.79
N GLU A 157 -20.07 -4.15 6.05
CA GLU A 157 -21.20 -4.90 6.57
C GLU A 157 -21.70 -5.91 5.54
N GLY A 158 -21.80 -7.18 5.94
CA GLY A 158 -22.17 -8.28 5.05
C GLY A 158 -21.05 -8.72 4.09
N ALA A 159 -19.84 -8.17 4.21
CA ALA A 159 -18.71 -8.60 3.40
C ALA A 159 -18.31 -10.06 3.69
N THR A 160 -17.84 -10.77 2.65
CA THR A 160 -17.17 -12.06 2.81
C THR A 160 -16.10 -11.96 3.90
N PRO A 161 -16.14 -12.79 4.96
CA PRO A 161 -15.31 -12.60 6.16
C PRO A 161 -13.81 -12.47 5.88
N GLU A 162 -13.29 -13.29 4.98
CA GLU A 162 -11.88 -13.32 4.58
C GLU A 162 -11.45 -12.01 3.90
N LEU A 163 -12.32 -11.43 3.08
CA LEU A 163 -12.04 -10.17 2.38
C LEU A 163 -12.17 -8.98 3.33
N ALA A 164 -13.17 -9.01 4.22
CA ALA A 164 -13.29 -8.00 5.27
C ALA A 164 -12.06 -7.99 6.18
N LEU A 165 -11.51 -9.17 6.49
CA LEU A 165 -10.28 -9.31 7.26
C LEU A 165 -9.07 -8.75 6.49
N LEU A 166 -8.93 -9.07 5.19
CA LEU A 166 -7.87 -8.52 4.34
C LEU A 166 -7.89 -6.99 4.32
N TRP A 167 -9.05 -6.39 4.06
CA TRP A 167 -9.17 -4.93 4.00
C TRP A 167 -8.88 -4.23 5.33
N ARG A 168 -9.35 -4.81 6.45
CA ARG A 168 -9.04 -4.26 7.79
C ARG A 168 -7.57 -4.42 8.14
N TRP A 169 -6.95 -5.55 7.80
CA TRP A 169 -5.53 -5.78 8.02
C TRP A 169 -4.68 -4.77 7.27
N HIS A 170 -4.92 -4.61 5.97
CA HIS A 170 -4.23 -3.61 5.15
C HIS A 170 -4.44 -2.20 5.74
N ALA A 171 -5.68 -1.82 6.05
CA ALA A 171 -5.95 -0.51 6.65
C ALA A 171 -5.23 -0.26 7.98
N VAL A 172 -5.05 -1.28 8.83
CA VAL A 172 -4.25 -1.13 10.04
C VAL A 172 -2.80 -0.82 9.70
N GLU A 173 -2.20 -1.52 8.74
CA GLU A 173 -0.81 -1.29 8.34
C GLU A 173 -0.62 0.08 7.65
N GLU A 174 -1.52 0.49 6.74
CA GLU A 174 -1.47 1.84 6.14
C GLU A 174 -1.59 2.97 7.18
N SER A 175 -2.31 2.74 8.27
CA SER A 175 -2.43 3.73 9.34
C SER A 175 -1.09 3.95 10.08
N GLU A 176 -0.20 2.96 10.05
CA GLU A 176 1.14 3.01 10.64
C GLU A 176 2.14 3.75 9.72
N HIS A 177 1.91 3.81 8.41
CA HIS A 177 2.82 4.48 7.46
C HIS A 177 2.76 6.01 7.51
N LYS A 178 1.73 6.58 8.14
CA LYS A 178 1.55 8.03 8.30
C LYS A 178 2.69 8.68 9.10
N THR A 179 3.32 7.94 10.01
CA THR A 179 4.24 8.49 11.01
C THR A 179 5.68 8.49 10.55
#